data_AF-A0A2J0LB48-F1
#
_entry.id   AF-A0A2J0LB48-F1
#
_cell.length_a   1.000
_cell.length_b   1.000
_cell.length_c   1.000
_cell.angle_alpha   90.00
_cell.angle_beta   90.00
_cell.angle_gamma   90.00
#
_symmetry.space_group_name_H-M   'P 1'
#
loop_
_entity.id
_entity.type
_entity.pdbx_description
1 polymer ?
#
loop_
_entity_poly.entity_id
_entity_poly.type
_entity_poly.pdbx_seq_one_letter_code
_entity_poly.pdbx_strand_id
1 'polypeptide(L)'
;DASELSELAGNDETMLAQIKTELDELEQDVRVTEVNNLLSGPFDGNNAILSINAGAGGTESCDWSSMLQRMYMRWGEQQGAKVRVLDVLPGEEAGIKNVTMSIEGEMIYGRLKAERGVHRLVRISPFDSNKRRHTSFASVDVSPQIEEDIEIEIKPEELRIDVFRSSGPGGQSVNTTDSAVRVTHLPTGIAVASQNERSQLQNKANAMKILKGRLFELKQQEQDEKMSKETGEKRKIEWGSQIRSYVMHPYSMVKDHRTDAETGNVAKVMDGGIDMFIEAYLRYMKK
;
A
#
# COMPACT_ATOMS: atom_id res chain seq x y z
N ASP A 1 -20.12 6.89 38.04
CA ASP A 1 -21.01 7.34 36.95
C ASP A 1 -21.91 6.21 36.42
N ALA A 2 -21.54 5.43 35.38
CA ALA A 2 -22.44 4.42 34.80
C ALA A 2 -22.87 3.29 35.77
N SER A 3 -21.96 2.83 36.64
CA SER A 3 -22.28 1.86 37.70
C SER A 3 -23.24 2.43 38.76
N GLU A 4 -23.12 3.72 39.08
CA GLU A 4 -23.96 4.40 40.07
C GLU A 4 -25.36 4.69 39.51
N LEU A 5 -25.45 5.03 38.21
CA LEU A 5 -26.71 5.20 37.49
C LEU A 5 -27.49 3.88 37.37
N SER A 6 -26.79 2.75 37.16
CA SER A 6 -27.39 1.41 37.14
C SER A 6 -27.98 1.03 38.51
N GLU A 7 -27.29 1.35 39.60
CA GLU A 7 -27.80 1.14 40.97
C GLU A 7 -29.00 2.06 41.28
N LEU A 8 -29.03 3.29 40.75
CA LEU A 8 -30.14 4.23 40.91
C LEU A 8 -31.38 3.87 40.07
N ALA A 9 -31.19 3.25 38.90
CA ALA A 9 -32.28 2.87 37.99
C ALA A 9 -33.14 1.71 38.53
N GLY A 10 -32.59 0.86 39.39
CA GLY A 10 -33.32 -0.27 39.98
C GLY A 10 -33.93 -1.19 38.91
N ASN A 11 -35.27 -1.16 38.77
CA ASN A 11 -36.05 -1.93 37.79
C ASN A 11 -36.75 -1.06 36.73
N ASP A 12 -36.42 0.23 36.62
CA ASP A 12 -37.03 1.09 35.61
C ASP A 12 -36.46 0.75 34.21
N GLU A 13 -37.24 -0.01 33.44
CA GLU A 13 -36.86 -0.49 32.11
C GLU A 13 -36.47 0.65 31.15
N THR A 14 -37.05 1.85 31.33
CA THR A 14 -36.75 2.99 30.46
C THR A 14 -35.38 3.59 30.75
N MET A 15 -35.03 3.71 32.03
CA MET A 15 -33.73 4.22 32.47
C MET A 15 -32.62 3.20 32.18
N LEU A 16 -32.88 1.91 32.35
CA LEU A 16 -31.95 0.83 31.99
C LEU A 16 -31.67 0.79 30.48
N ALA A 17 -32.66 1.05 29.63
CA ALA A 17 -32.46 1.13 28.18
C ALA A 17 -31.60 2.34 27.77
N GLN A 18 -31.78 3.50 28.43
CA GLN A 18 -30.95 4.68 28.22
C GLN A 18 -29.50 4.43 28.63
N ILE A 19 -29.29 3.90 29.85
CA ILE A 19 -27.95 3.54 30.34
C ILE A 19 -27.26 2.56 29.41
N LYS A 20 -27.99 1.56 28.89
CA LYS A 20 -27.43 0.59 27.94
C LYS A 20 -26.97 1.27 26.63
N THR A 21 -27.75 2.21 26.12
CA THR A 21 -27.38 2.96 24.91
C THR A 21 -26.13 3.79 25.16
N GLU A 22 -26.06 4.51 26.28
CA GLU A 22 -24.88 5.29 26.66
C GLU A 22 -23.64 4.40 26.87
N LEU A 23 -23.81 3.21 27.44
CA LEU A 23 -22.72 2.25 27.61
C LEU A 23 -22.21 1.72 26.28
N ASP A 24 -23.12 1.39 25.35
CA ASP A 24 -22.79 0.91 24.01
C ASP A 24 -22.03 2.00 23.21
N GLU A 25 -22.45 3.27 23.33
CA GLU A 25 -21.75 4.43 22.75
C GLU A 25 -20.35 4.62 23.36
N LEU A 26 -20.25 4.58 24.69
CA LEU A 26 -18.96 4.71 25.37
C LEU A 26 -18.00 3.56 25.03
N GLU A 27 -18.51 2.33 24.94
CA GLU A 27 -17.69 1.18 24.53
C GLU A 27 -17.16 1.36 23.10
N GLN A 28 -17.97 1.91 22.20
CA GLN A 28 -17.55 2.24 20.84
C GLN A 28 -16.45 3.32 20.84
N ASP A 29 -16.60 4.39 21.61
CA ASP A 29 -15.61 5.47 21.68
C ASP A 29 -14.28 5.01 22.28
N VAL A 30 -14.34 4.18 23.33
CA VAL A 30 -13.14 3.55 23.92
C VAL A 30 -12.45 2.67 22.87
N ARG A 31 -13.22 1.86 22.12
CA ARG A 31 -12.65 0.98 21.09
C ARG A 31 -11.97 1.78 19.97
N VAL A 32 -12.59 2.86 19.48
CA VAL A 32 -11.99 3.74 18.47
C VAL A 32 -10.69 4.36 18.99
N THR A 33 -10.70 4.84 20.25
CA THR A 33 -9.52 5.45 20.88
C THR A 33 -8.39 4.43 21.07
N GLU A 34 -8.71 3.21 21.49
CA GLU A 34 -7.75 2.11 21.58
C GLU A 34 -7.11 1.84 20.22
N VAL A 35 -7.92 1.71 19.16
CA VAL A 35 -7.42 1.46 17.81
C VAL A 35 -6.50 2.59 17.35
N ASN A 36 -6.88 3.85 17.58
CA ASN A 36 -6.05 5.00 17.23
C ASN A 36 -4.71 4.98 17.97
N ASN A 37 -4.68 4.57 19.25
CA ASN A 37 -3.43 4.38 20.01
C ASN A 37 -2.56 3.21 19.48
N LEU A 38 -3.15 2.22 18.81
CA LEU A 38 -2.39 1.16 18.14
C LEU A 38 -1.70 1.67 16.86
N LEU A 39 -2.21 2.75 16.26
CA LEU A 39 -1.74 3.30 15.00
C LEU A 39 -0.67 4.39 15.22
N SER A 40 0.50 3.98 15.73
CA SER A 40 1.62 4.87 16.06
C SER A 40 2.77 4.85 15.04
N GLY A 41 2.57 4.27 13.86
CA GLY A 41 3.57 4.21 12.80
C GLY A 41 3.75 5.57 12.09
N PRO A 42 4.93 5.83 11.49
CA PRO A 42 5.24 7.13 10.89
C PRO A 42 4.33 7.47 9.70
N PHE A 43 3.83 6.45 8.99
CA PHE A 43 2.92 6.62 7.85
C PHE A 43 1.47 6.26 8.16
N ASP A 44 1.13 5.90 9.41
CA ASP A 44 -0.21 5.40 9.74
C ASP A 44 -1.31 6.43 9.46
N GLY A 45 -0.98 7.73 9.54
CA GLY A 45 -1.87 8.85 9.23
C GLY A 45 -2.00 9.18 7.74
N ASN A 46 -1.23 8.54 6.86
CA ASN A 46 -1.27 8.84 5.43
C ASN A 46 -2.49 8.17 4.76
N ASN A 47 -2.86 8.72 3.59
CA ASN A 47 -3.75 8.04 2.66
C ASN A 47 -3.11 6.73 2.19
N ALA A 48 -3.92 5.78 1.73
CA ALA A 48 -3.42 4.50 1.23
C ALA A 48 -3.63 4.35 -0.26
N ILE A 49 -2.63 3.77 -0.92
CA ILE A 49 -2.75 3.18 -2.25
C ILE A 49 -2.89 1.67 -2.06
N LEU A 50 -4.00 1.13 -2.54
CA LEU A 50 -4.33 -0.28 -2.47
C LEU A 50 -4.29 -0.86 -3.89
N SER A 51 -3.43 -1.86 -4.10
CA SER A 51 -3.30 -2.56 -5.37
C SER A 51 -3.70 -4.03 -5.21
N ILE A 52 -4.64 -4.48 -6.03
CA ILE A 52 -5.12 -5.87 -6.04
C ILE A 52 -4.68 -6.52 -7.34
N ASN A 53 -3.97 -7.63 -7.23
CA ASN A 53 -3.55 -8.42 -8.39
C ASN A 53 -4.17 -9.81 -8.33
N ALA A 54 -4.78 -10.23 -9.44
CA ALA A 54 -5.27 -11.59 -9.61
C ALA A 54 -4.09 -12.56 -9.64
N GLY A 55 -4.17 -13.63 -8.85
CA GLY A 55 -3.19 -14.71 -8.84
C GLY A 55 -3.40 -15.71 -9.99
N ALA A 56 -2.64 -16.80 -9.94
CA ALA A 56 -2.86 -17.93 -10.85
C ALA A 56 -4.27 -18.52 -10.64
N GLY A 57 -5.04 -18.67 -11.72
CA GLY A 57 -6.44 -19.14 -11.68
C GLY A 57 -7.35 -18.60 -12.79
N GLY A 58 -6.83 -17.78 -13.71
CA GLY A 58 -7.57 -17.31 -14.88
C GLY A 58 -8.78 -16.46 -14.50
N THR A 59 -9.90 -16.66 -15.20
CA THR A 59 -11.16 -15.92 -15.03
C THR A 59 -11.68 -15.93 -13.58
N GLU A 60 -11.51 -17.04 -12.84
CA GLU A 60 -11.98 -17.14 -11.45
C GLU A 60 -11.17 -16.25 -10.48
N SER A 61 -9.84 -16.14 -10.68
CA SER A 61 -9.01 -15.23 -9.89
C SER A 61 -9.25 -13.77 -10.24
N CYS A 62 -9.60 -13.48 -11.50
CA CYS A 62 -10.02 -12.16 -11.93
C CYS A 62 -11.34 -11.74 -11.28
N ASP A 63 -12.33 -12.63 -11.23
CA ASP A 63 -13.59 -12.37 -10.52
C ASP A 63 -13.37 -12.23 -9.00
N TRP A 64 -12.47 -13.01 -8.42
CA TRP A 64 -12.12 -12.83 -7.01
C TRP A 64 -11.53 -11.43 -6.73
N SER A 65 -10.68 -10.94 -7.63
CA SER A 65 -10.07 -9.61 -7.49
C SER A 65 -11.11 -8.49 -7.60
N SER A 66 -12.13 -8.64 -8.46
CA SER A 66 -13.24 -7.67 -8.55
C SER A 66 -14.12 -7.69 -7.30
N MET A 67 -14.34 -8.87 -6.70
CA MET A 67 -15.05 -9.01 -5.43
C MET A 67 -14.31 -8.31 -4.28
N LEU A 68 -12.98 -8.46 -4.21
CA LEU A 68 -12.15 -7.76 -3.23
C LEU A 68 -12.15 -6.24 -3.46
N GLN A 69 -12.07 -5.79 -4.70
CA GLN A 69 -12.20 -4.36 -5.02
C GLN A 69 -13.50 -3.80 -4.45
N ARG A 70 -14.64 -4.46 -4.72
CA ARG A 70 -15.95 -4.05 -4.21
C ARG A 70 -15.99 -4.02 -2.69
N MET A 71 -15.38 -5.01 -2.03
CA MET A 71 -15.30 -5.10 -0.58
C MET A 71 -14.56 -3.89 0.00
N TYR A 72 -13.39 -3.55 -0.54
CA TYR A 72 -12.60 -2.40 -0.06
C TYR A 72 -13.22 -1.04 -0.41
N MET A 73 -13.89 -0.92 -1.55
CA MET A 73 -14.66 0.29 -1.88
C MET A 73 -15.75 0.54 -0.84
N ARG A 74 -16.55 -0.49 -0.51
CA ARG A 74 -17.61 -0.39 0.50
C ARG A 74 -17.06 -0.10 1.89
N TRP A 75 -15.96 -0.76 2.28
CA TRP A 75 -15.30 -0.46 3.54
C TRP A 75 -14.83 1.00 3.59
N GLY A 76 -14.18 1.50 2.54
CA GLY A 76 -13.74 2.90 2.48
C GLY A 76 -14.90 3.89 2.63
N GLU A 77 -16.02 3.65 1.93
CA GLU A 77 -17.25 4.46 2.05
C GLU A 77 -17.84 4.41 3.47
N GLN A 78 -17.86 3.24 4.12
CA GLN A 78 -18.33 3.08 5.51
C GLN A 78 -17.45 3.83 6.52
N GLN A 79 -16.15 3.93 6.25
CA GLN A 79 -15.21 4.69 7.07
C GLN A 79 -15.24 6.20 6.77
N GLY A 80 -16.13 6.68 5.89
CA GLY A 80 -16.17 8.09 5.47
C GLY A 80 -14.98 8.53 4.62
N ALA A 81 -14.20 7.57 4.08
CA ALA A 81 -13.05 7.83 3.24
C ALA A 81 -13.47 8.05 1.78
N LYS A 82 -12.70 8.87 1.06
CA LYS A 82 -12.89 9.08 -0.37
C LYS A 82 -12.09 8.03 -1.16
N VAL A 83 -12.82 7.11 -1.79
CA VAL A 83 -12.21 6.06 -2.63
C VAL A 83 -12.16 6.53 -4.09
N ARG A 84 -10.98 6.46 -4.71
CA ARG A 84 -10.77 6.75 -6.13
C ARG A 84 -10.05 5.59 -6.79
N VAL A 85 -10.54 5.19 -7.96
CA VAL A 85 -9.86 4.19 -8.78
C VAL A 85 -8.83 4.91 -9.65
N LEU A 86 -7.55 4.54 -9.53
CA LEU A 86 -6.45 5.15 -10.27
C LEU A 86 -6.18 4.42 -11.59
N ASP A 87 -6.15 3.09 -11.54
CA ASP A 87 -5.89 2.24 -12.69
C ASP A 87 -6.67 0.92 -12.58
N VAL A 88 -7.17 0.43 -13.70
CA VAL A 88 -7.88 -0.86 -13.80
C VAL A 88 -7.50 -1.54 -15.09
N LEU A 89 -7.04 -2.78 -14.96
CA LEU A 89 -6.87 -3.71 -16.05
C LEU A 89 -7.95 -4.80 -15.96
N PRO A 90 -8.97 -4.79 -16.84
CA PRO A 90 -10.00 -5.83 -16.84
C PRO A 90 -9.42 -7.21 -17.20
N GLY A 91 -10.09 -8.27 -16.73
CA GLY A 91 -9.81 -9.63 -17.18
C GLY A 91 -10.29 -9.87 -18.61
N GLU A 92 -9.82 -10.93 -19.26
CA GLU A 92 -10.17 -11.25 -20.65
C GLU A 92 -11.67 -11.62 -20.81
N GLU A 93 -12.21 -12.42 -19.89
CA GLU A 93 -13.61 -12.86 -19.93
C GLU A 93 -14.47 -12.18 -18.85
N ALA A 94 -13.98 -12.16 -17.60
CA ALA A 94 -14.68 -11.59 -16.47
C ALA A 94 -13.71 -11.09 -15.39
N GLY A 95 -14.20 -10.21 -14.54
CA GLY A 95 -13.47 -9.67 -13.39
C GLY A 95 -12.32 -8.74 -13.79
N ILE A 96 -11.34 -8.63 -12.90
CA ILE A 96 -10.25 -7.65 -12.98
C ILE A 96 -8.92 -8.37 -12.77
N LYS A 97 -7.96 -8.09 -13.63
CA LYS A 97 -6.61 -8.64 -13.52
C LYS A 97 -5.75 -7.84 -12.53
N ASN A 98 -5.82 -6.52 -12.63
CA ASN A 98 -5.14 -5.60 -11.73
C ASN A 98 -6.03 -4.37 -11.49
N VAL A 99 -6.11 -3.90 -10.25
CA VAL A 99 -6.71 -2.61 -9.92
C VAL A 99 -5.88 -1.91 -8.87
N THR A 100 -5.67 -0.61 -9.07
CA THR A 100 -5.05 0.27 -8.10
C THR A 100 -6.05 1.36 -7.70
N MET A 101 -6.25 1.53 -6.40
CA MET A 101 -7.18 2.50 -5.81
C MET A 101 -6.44 3.37 -4.80
N SER A 102 -6.77 4.65 -4.78
CA SER A 102 -6.41 5.57 -3.69
C SER A 102 -7.59 5.66 -2.73
N ILE A 103 -7.32 5.52 -1.44
CA ILE A 103 -8.30 5.67 -0.37
C ILE A 103 -7.80 6.80 0.52
N GLU A 104 -8.47 7.94 0.44
CA GLU A 104 -8.14 9.16 1.15
C GLU A 104 -9.00 9.31 2.40
N GLY A 105 -8.39 9.39 3.57
CA GLY A 105 -9.13 9.48 4.84
C GLY A 105 -8.22 9.40 6.06
N GLU A 106 -8.81 9.54 7.23
CA GLU A 106 -8.09 9.54 8.50
C GLU A 106 -7.56 8.15 8.86
N MET A 107 -6.25 8.06 9.13
CA MET A 107 -5.56 6.85 9.57
C MET A 107 -5.78 5.61 8.67
N ILE A 108 -6.05 5.84 7.38
CA ILE A 108 -6.47 4.78 6.44
C ILE A 108 -5.34 3.80 6.17
N TYR A 109 -4.11 4.30 5.93
CA TYR A 109 -2.97 3.40 5.74
C TYR A 109 -2.73 2.53 6.97
N GLY A 110 -2.79 3.13 8.16
CA GLY A 110 -2.64 2.42 9.42
C GLY A 110 -3.63 1.27 9.59
N ARG A 111 -4.86 1.41 9.10
CA ARG A 111 -5.87 0.34 9.11
C ARG A 111 -5.63 -0.69 8.02
N LEU A 112 -5.41 -0.24 6.78
CA LEU A 112 -5.28 -1.13 5.62
C LEU A 112 -3.96 -1.90 5.58
N LYS A 113 -2.93 -1.52 6.34
CA LYS A 113 -1.70 -2.33 6.45
C LYS A 113 -1.98 -3.77 6.93
N ALA A 114 -3.08 -3.97 7.68
CA ALA A 114 -3.55 -5.30 8.10
C ALA A 114 -3.99 -6.18 6.93
N GLU A 115 -4.37 -5.58 5.80
CA GLU A 115 -4.90 -6.26 4.62
C GLU A 115 -3.81 -6.66 3.63
N ARG A 116 -2.55 -6.31 3.89
CA ARG A 116 -1.44 -6.71 3.02
C ARG A 116 -1.20 -8.21 3.07
N GLY A 117 -1.38 -8.88 1.93
CA GLY A 117 -1.09 -10.30 1.78
C GLY A 117 -1.96 -10.98 0.72
N VAL A 118 -1.92 -12.32 0.73
CA VAL A 118 -2.69 -13.13 -0.22
C VAL A 118 -4.03 -13.52 0.39
N HIS A 119 -5.11 -13.21 -0.30
CA HIS A 119 -6.49 -13.55 0.05
C HIS A 119 -6.93 -14.75 -0.78
N ARG A 120 -7.35 -15.81 -0.10
CA ARG A 120 -7.75 -17.07 -0.71
C ARG A 120 -9.27 -17.20 -0.74
N LEU A 121 -9.84 -17.44 -1.91
CA LEU A 121 -11.26 -17.76 -2.09
C LEU A 121 -11.44 -19.26 -2.33
N VAL A 122 -12.46 -19.84 -1.73
CA VAL A 122 -12.89 -21.21 -1.97
C VAL A 122 -14.40 -21.25 -2.17
N ARG A 123 -14.83 -21.46 -3.41
CA ARG A 123 -16.25 -21.56 -3.78
C ARG A 123 -16.47 -22.50 -4.95
N ILE A 124 -17.74 -22.75 -5.28
CA ILE A 124 -18.10 -23.36 -6.56
C ILE A 124 -18.03 -22.25 -7.62
N SER A 125 -17.19 -22.44 -8.64
CA SER A 125 -17.02 -21.43 -9.68
C SER A 125 -18.31 -21.33 -10.53
N PRO A 126 -18.83 -20.12 -10.80
CA PRO A 126 -19.91 -19.93 -11.76
C PRO A 126 -19.44 -20.11 -13.21
N PHE A 127 -18.14 -20.06 -13.46
CA PHE A 127 -17.53 -20.19 -14.80
C PHE A 127 -17.18 -21.64 -15.16
N ASP A 128 -17.11 -22.56 -14.18
CA ASP A 128 -16.89 -23.98 -14.46
C ASP A 128 -18.21 -24.71 -14.75
N SER A 129 -18.35 -25.23 -15.97
CA SER A 129 -19.52 -26.00 -16.40
C SER A 129 -19.79 -27.23 -15.52
N ASN A 130 -18.74 -27.80 -14.91
CA ASN A 130 -18.86 -28.98 -14.04
C ASN A 130 -19.17 -28.62 -12.57
N LYS A 131 -19.35 -27.34 -12.24
CA LYS A 131 -19.61 -26.85 -10.86
C LYS A 131 -18.63 -27.41 -9.83
N ARG A 132 -17.36 -27.59 -10.21
CA ARG A 132 -16.34 -28.07 -9.29
C ARG A 132 -16.00 -26.98 -8.28
N ARG A 133 -15.42 -27.40 -7.17
CA ARG A 133 -14.84 -26.50 -6.18
C ARG A 133 -13.54 -25.93 -6.74
N HIS A 134 -13.44 -24.61 -6.80
CA HIS A 134 -12.22 -23.90 -7.18
C HIS A 134 -11.59 -23.26 -5.95
N THR A 135 -10.28 -23.08 -6.01
CA THR A 135 -9.52 -22.29 -5.05
C THR A 135 -8.76 -21.22 -5.81
N SER A 136 -9.00 -19.97 -5.45
CA SER A 136 -8.46 -18.81 -6.15
C SER A 136 -7.68 -17.93 -5.19
N PHE A 137 -6.74 -17.17 -5.74
CA PHE A 137 -5.85 -16.31 -4.98
C PHE A 137 -5.83 -14.94 -5.61
N ALA A 138 -5.80 -13.92 -4.76
CA ALA A 138 -5.52 -12.54 -5.14
C ALA A 138 -4.58 -11.94 -4.10
N SER A 139 -3.58 -11.19 -4.54
CA SER A 139 -2.71 -10.44 -3.64
C SER A 139 -3.22 -9.03 -3.48
N VAL A 140 -3.30 -8.58 -2.23
CA VAL A 140 -3.57 -7.20 -1.87
C VAL A 140 -2.28 -6.60 -1.35
N ASP A 141 -1.83 -5.56 -2.01
CA ASP A 141 -0.68 -4.74 -1.62
C ASP A 141 -1.18 -3.37 -1.17
N VAL A 142 -0.57 -2.84 -0.12
CA VAL A 142 -0.97 -1.56 0.48
C VAL A 142 0.27 -0.74 0.76
N SER A 143 0.33 0.43 0.15
CA SER A 143 1.39 1.42 0.36
C SER A 143 0.80 2.75 0.85
N PRO A 144 1.52 3.51 1.67
CA PRO A 144 1.11 4.86 2.02
C PRO A 144 1.33 5.76 0.81
N GLN A 145 0.40 6.67 0.58
CA GLN A 145 0.58 7.76 -0.36
C GLN A 145 1.53 8.77 0.29
N ILE A 146 2.68 9.00 -0.34
CA ILE A 146 3.66 10.00 0.09
C ILE A 146 3.65 11.10 -0.97
N GLU A 147 3.20 12.29 -0.57
CA GLU A 147 3.35 13.50 -1.38
C GLU A 147 4.74 14.09 -1.14
N GLU A 148 5.77 13.44 -1.68
CA GLU A 148 7.08 14.08 -1.79
C GLU A 148 7.33 14.41 -3.26
N ASP A 149 7.15 15.68 -3.62
CA ASP A 149 7.82 16.23 -4.80
C ASP A 149 9.31 16.19 -4.52
N ILE A 150 10.01 15.24 -5.16
CA ILE A 150 11.47 15.11 -5.04
C ILE A 150 12.11 16.25 -5.84
N GLU A 151 12.05 17.47 -5.33
CA GLU A 151 12.86 18.58 -5.83
C GLU A 151 14.30 18.40 -5.34
N ILE A 152 15.18 18.14 -6.30
CA ILE A 152 16.63 18.05 -6.06
C ILE A 152 17.20 19.41 -6.40
N GLU A 153 17.30 20.26 -5.37
CA GLU A 153 18.11 21.46 -5.44
C GLU A 153 19.58 21.08 -5.24
N ILE A 154 20.38 21.26 -6.28
CA ILE A 154 21.83 21.01 -6.22
C ILE A 154 22.50 22.34 -5.93
N LYS A 155 23.12 22.47 -4.75
CA LYS A 155 23.88 23.67 -4.42
C LYS A 155 25.22 23.68 -5.18
N PRO A 156 25.64 24.81 -5.77
CA PRO A 156 26.91 24.90 -6.48
C PRO A 156 28.13 24.54 -5.62
N GLU A 157 28.04 24.78 -4.30
CA GLU A 157 29.10 24.54 -3.32
C GLU A 157 29.37 23.04 -3.09
N GLU A 158 28.40 22.19 -3.37
CA GLU A 158 28.49 20.73 -3.21
C GLU A 158 29.07 20.04 -4.45
N LEU A 159 29.41 20.81 -5.48
CA LEU A 159 29.88 20.31 -6.76
C LEU A 159 31.36 20.60 -6.98
N ARG A 160 32.12 19.55 -7.28
CA ARG A 160 33.46 19.68 -7.84
C ARG A 160 33.41 19.51 -9.35
N ILE A 161 33.82 20.54 -10.08
CA ILE A 161 33.84 20.54 -11.55
C ILE A 161 35.30 20.48 -12.01
N ASP A 162 35.67 19.34 -12.58
CA ASP A 162 37.00 19.10 -13.15
C ASP A 162 36.91 19.16 -14.68
N VAL A 163 37.80 19.90 -15.34
CA VAL A 163 37.86 20.02 -16.80
C VAL A 163 39.09 19.28 -17.30
N PHE A 164 38.93 18.46 -18.34
CA PHE A 164 40.00 17.61 -18.86
C PHE A 164 39.86 17.41 -20.38
N ARG A 165 40.86 16.76 -20.99
CA ARG A 165 40.83 16.45 -22.43
C ARG A 165 39.90 15.29 -22.72
N SER A 166 39.09 15.46 -23.76
CA SER A 166 38.21 14.40 -24.27
C SER A 166 39.03 13.21 -24.77
N SER A 167 38.61 11.98 -24.47
CA SER A 167 39.29 10.77 -24.94
C SER A 167 38.50 10.10 -26.07
N GLY A 168 39.08 9.95 -27.25
CA GLY A 168 38.47 9.20 -28.35
C GLY A 168 39.14 9.40 -29.71
N PRO A 169 38.80 8.58 -30.72
CA PRO A 169 39.28 8.74 -32.10
C PRO A 169 38.61 9.96 -32.75
N GLY A 170 39.07 11.15 -32.39
CA GLY A 170 38.58 12.43 -32.93
C GLY A 170 39.69 13.23 -33.61
N GLY A 171 39.29 14.25 -34.39
CA GLY A 171 40.21 15.13 -35.11
C GLY A 171 41.05 16.03 -34.18
N GLN A 172 41.82 16.96 -34.76
CA GLN A 172 42.75 17.83 -34.02
C GLN A 172 42.14 18.50 -32.78
N SER A 173 40.86 18.92 -32.82
CA SER A 173 40.21 19.61 -31.69
C SER A 173 40.01 18.73 -30.44
N VAL A 174 40.09 17.41 -30.56
CA VAL A 174 40.00 16.48 -29.41
C VAL A 174 41.33 16.43 -28.65
N ASN A 175 42.45 16.65 -29.35
CA ASN A 175 43.79 16.56 -28.77
C ASN A 175 44.31 17.89 -28.21
N THR A 176 43.79 19.03 -28.69
CA THR A 176 44.25 20.37 -28.30
C THR A 176 43.32 21.12 -27.34
N THR A 177 42.04 20.79 -27.28
CA THR A 177 41.04 21.54 -26.49
C THR A 177 40.54 20.74 -25.29
N ASP A 178 40.59 21.35 -24.10
CA ASP A 178 40.07 20.78 -22.86
C ASP A 178 38.54 20.96 -22.78
N SER A 179 37.81 20.17 -23.59
CA SER A 179 36.35 20.28 -23.72
C SER A 179 35.55 19.35 -22.79
N ALA A 180 36.15 18.29 -22.23
CA ALA A 180 35.44 17.34 -21.37
C ALA A 180 35.28 17.89 -19.95
N VAL A 181 34.11 17.65 -19.35
CA VAL A 181 33.78 18.12 -18.00
C VAL A 181 33.34 16.94 -17.16
N ARG A 182 33.93 16.82 -15.96
CA ARG A 182 33.51 15.90 -14.91
C ARG A 182 32.91 16.71 -13.77
N VAL A 183 31.71 16.35 -13.36
CA VAL A 183 31.04 16.94 -12.20
C VAL A 183 30.93 15.85 -11.14
N THR A 184 31.41 16.15 -9.95
CA THR A 184 31.35 15.26 -8.78
C THR A 184 30.51 15.91 -7.70
N HIS A 185 29.49 15.22 -7.21
CA HIS A 185 28.73 15.64 -6.04
C HIS A 185 29.47 15.18 -4.78
N LEU A 186 29.96 16.12 -3.98
CA LEU A 186 30.78 15.85 -2.81
C LEU A 186 30.04 15.04 -1.73
N PRO A 187 28.76 15.34 -1.40
CA PRO A 187 28.03 14.59 -0.37
C PRO A 187 27.77 13.12 -0.71
N THR A 188 27.44 12.81 -1.97
CA THR A 188 27.11 11.43 -2.40
C THR A 188 28.27 10.69 -3.06
N GLY A 189 29.35 11.39 -3.40
CA GLY A 189 30.50 10.84 -4.13
C GLY A 189 30.22 10.48 -5.60
N ILE A 190 29.02 10.77 -6.12
CA ILE A 190 28.65 10.43 -7.50
C ILE A 190 29.40 11.36 -8.46
N ALA A 191 30.23 10.76 -9.31
CA ALA A 191 30.93 11.44 -10.38
C ALA A 191 30.31 11.10 -11.75
N VAL A 192 30.09 12.13 -12.56
CA VAL A 192 29.58 12.03 -13.93
C VAL A 192 30.48 12.83 -14.85
N ALA A 193 30.78 12.29 -16.04
CA ALA A 193 31.55 13.00 -17.04
C ALA A 193 30.76 13.12 -18.36
N SER A 194 30.95 14.23 -19.07
CA SER A 194 30.40 14.44 -20.41
C SER A 194 31.49 14.97 -21.34
N GLN A 195 31.61 14.34 -22.51
CA GLN A 195 32.61 14.64 -23.55
C GLN A 195 32.00 14.61 -24.97
N ASN A 196 30.67 14.56 -25.08
CA ASN A 196 29.99 14.33 -26.35
C ASN A 196 30.01 15.58 -27.26
N GLU A 197 30.04 16.77 -26.66
CA GLU A 197 29.99 18.03 -27.40
C GLU A 197 31.38 18.66 -27.53
N ARG A 198 31.55 19.49 -28.57
CA ARG A 198 32.78 20.28 -28.75
C ARG A 198 32.91 21.42 -27.74
N SER A 199 31.79 21.90 -27.21
CA SER A 199 31.73 23.02 -26.26
C SER A 199 31.76 22.56 -24.81
N GLN A 200 32.67 23.12 -24.03
CA GLN A 200 32.78 22.89 -22.58
C GLN A 200 31.49 23.24 -21.83
N LEU A 201 30.83 24.35 -22.19
CA LEU A 201 29.58 24.79 -21.56
C LEU A 201 28.44 23.78 -21.78
N GLN A 202 28.37 23.21 -22.99
CA GLN A 202 27.37 22.19 -23.31
C GLN A 202 27.67 20.88 -22.58
N ASN A 203 28.94 20.46 -22.52
CA ASN A 203 29.34 19.29 -21.73
C ASN A 203 29.06 19.49 -20.23
N LYS A 204 29.27 20.69 -19.67
CA LYS A 204 28.90 21.02 -18.29
C LYS A 204 27.39 20.91 -18.07
N ALA A 205 26.57 21.48 -18.96
CA ALA A 205 25.12 21.40 -18.87
C ALA A 205 24.60 19.96 -18.96
N ASN A 206 25.18 19.15 -19.86
CA ASN A 206 24.83 17.74 -20.00
C ASN A 206 25.27 16.92 -18.78
N ALA A 207 26.48 17.13 -18.26
CA ALA A 207 26.94 16.48 -17.05
C ALA A 207 26.05 16.82 -15.84
N MET A 208 25.58 18.07 -15.71
CA MET A 208 24.62 18.48 -14.67
C MET A 208 23.26 17.78 -14.83
N LYS A 209 22.74 17.64 -16.05
CA LYS A 209 21.49 16.90 -16.31
C LYS A 209 21.60 15.44 -15.89
N ILE A 210 22.70 14.78 -16.28
CA ILE A 210 22.95 13.38 -15.92
C ILE A 210 23.16 13.24 -14.41
N LEU A 211 23.87 14.17 -13.76
CA LEU A 211 24.05 14.18 -12.32
C LEU A 211 22.70 14.33 -11.59
N LYS A 212 21.83 15.24 -12.04
CA LYS A 212 20.48 15.39 -11.49
C LYS A 212 19.67 14.10 -11.63
N GLY A 213 19.75 13.43 -12.78
CA GLY A 213 19.13 12.12 -12.99
C GLY A 213 19.64 11.05 -12.02
N ARG A 214 20.96 10.94 -11.82
CA ARG A 214 21.55 9.97 -10.87
C ARG A 214 21.20 10.26 -9.42
N LEU A 215 21.18 11.53 -9.02
CA LEU A 215 20.75 11.91 -7.67
C LEU A 215 19.27 11.60 -7.45
N PHE A 216 18.45 11.74 -8.50
CA PHE A 216 17.04 11.35 -8.46
C PHE A 216 16.87 9.84 -8.29
N GLU A 217 17.59 9.04 -9.08
CA GLU A 217 17.60 7.59 -8.93
C GLU A 217 18.05 7.16 -7.53
N LEU A 218 19.09 7.80 -6.96
CA LEU A 218 19.57 7.50 -5.62
C LEU A 218 18.51 7.80 -4.55
N LYS A 219 17.91 9.01 -4.59
CA LYS A 219 16.89 9.41 -3.62
C LYS A 219 15.62 8.57 -3.74
N GLN A 220 15.25 8.18 -4.97
CA GLN A 220 14.16 7.24 -5.22
C GLN A 220 14.48 5.85 -4.63
N GLN A 221 15.70 5.34 -4.81
CA GLN A 221 16.12 4.07 -4.20
C GLN A 221 16.10 4.13 -2.67
N GLU A 222 16.58 5.22 -2.05
CA GLU A 222 16.51 5.39 -0.60
C GLU A 222 15.06 5.42 -0.09
N GLN A 223 14.16 6.06 -0.84
CA GLN A 223 12.75 6.07 -0.53
C GLN A 223 12.15 4.67 -0.67
N ASP A 224 12.39 3.99 -1.78
CA ASP A 224 11.94 2.62 -2.02
C ASP A 224 12.46 1.65 -0.95
N GLU A 225 13.69 1.83 -0.47
CA GLU A 225 14.25 1.04 0.62
C GLU A 225 13.56 1.32 1.97
N LYS A 226 13.30 2.59 2.30
CA LYS A 226 12.51 2.95 3.49
C LYS A 226 11.11 2.33 3.40
N MET A 227 10.50 2.44 2.22
CA MET A 227 9.20 1.85 1.92
C MET A 227 9.23 0.34 2.03
N SER A 228 10.26 -0.34 1.53
CA SER A 228 10.38 -1.79 1.61
C SER A 228 10.68 -2.27 3.03
N LYS A 229 11.38 -1.48 3.85
CA LYS A 229 11.60 -1.79 5.27
C LYS A 229 10.30 -1.72 6.07
N GLU A 230 9.50 -0.68 5.83
CA GLU A 230 8.15 -0.53 6.41
C GLU A 230 7.17 -1.58 5.87
N THR A 231 7.21 -1.81 4.56
CA THR A 231 6.28 -2.68 3.84
C THR A 231 6.69 -4.16 3.91
N GLY A 232 7.85 -4.49 4.46
CA GLY A 232 8.36 -5.86 4.51
C GLY A 232 8.52 -6.53 3.13
N GLU A 233 8.88 -7.81 3.13
CA GLU A 233 9.02 -8.58 1.88
C GLU A 233 7.65 -8.91 1.27
N LYS A 234 7.48 -8.63 -0.02
CA LYS A 234 6.32 -9.08 -0.80
C LYS A 234 6.32 -10.60 -0.86
N ARG A 235 5.31 -11.23 -0.24
CA ARG A 235 5.13 -12.67 -0.32
C ARG A 235 4.64 -13.07 -1.71
N LYS A 236 5.21 -14.13 -2.28
CA LYS A 236 4.76 -14.68 -3.56
C LYS A 236 3.31 -15.13 -3.47
N ILE A 237 2.58 -14.99 -4.58
CA ILE A 237 1.18 -15.44 -4.73
C ILE A 237 1.15 -16.96 -4.91
N GLU A 238 1.55 -17.68 -3.87
CA GLU A 238 1.70 -19.13 -3.88
C GLU A 238 0.96 -19.76 -2.70
N TRP A 239 0.61 -21.03 -2.85
CA TRP A 239 -0.04 -21.81 -1.80
C TRP A 239 0.80 -21.79 -0.51
N GLY A 240 0.18 -21.47 0.63
CA GLY A 240 0.86 -21.37 1.93
C GLY A 240 1.23 -19.94 2.36
N SER A 241 1.09 -18.95 1.47
CA SER A 241 1.33 -17.54 1.78
C SER A 241 0.08 -16.75 2.23
N GLN A 242 -1.09 -17.41 2.28
CA GLN A 242 -2.36 -16.74 2.51
C GLN A 242 -2.50 -16.17 3.92
N ILE A 243 -3.01 -14.94 4.01
CA ILE A 243 -3.35 -14.30 5.27
C ILE A 243 -4.78 -14.61 5.68
N ARG A 244 -5.70 -14.73 4.72
CA ARG A 244 -7.12 -14.95 4.98
C ARG A 244 -7.74 -15.93 4.00
N SER A 245 -8.58 -16.82 4.51
CA SER A 245 -9.39 -17.74 3.72
C SER A 245 -10.86 -17.34 3.76
N TYR A 246 -11.47 -17.22 2.59
CA TYR A 246 -12.90 -16.99 2.38
C TYR A 246 -13.48 -18.29 1.82
N VAL A 247 -14.07 -19.10 2.68
CA VAL A 247 -14.71 -20.37 2.30
C VAL A 247 -16.21 -20.13 2.19
N MET A 248 -16.78 -20.36 1.01
CA MET A 248 -18.23 -20.28 0.76
C MET A 248 -18.87 -21.66 0.56
N HIS A 249 -18.06 -22.69 0.33
CA HIS A 249 -18.51 -24.07 0.19
C HIS A 249 -17.41 -25.04 0.67
N PRO A 250 -17.74 -26.07 1.47
CA PRO A 250 -19.08 -26.55 1.85
C PRO A 250 -19.75 -25.79 3.00
N TYR A 251 -19.01 -24.96 3.71
CA TYR A 251 -19.51 -24.07 4.76
C TYR A 251 -19.11 -22.63 4.45
N SER A 252 -19.85 -21.68 5.03
CA SER A 252 -19.57 -20.24 4.91
C SER A 252 -18.77 -19.78 6.11
N MET A 253 -17.50 -19.42 5.89
CA MET A 253 -16.60 -18.94 6.93
C MET A 253 -15.47 -18.09 6.33
N VAL A 254 -15.18 -16.97 6.97
CA VAL A 254 -13.96 -16.20 6.74
C VAL A 254 -13.05 -16.35 7.95
N LYS A 255 -11.81 -16.77 7.74
CA LYS A 255 -10.80 -16.94 8.80
C LYS A 255 -9.50 -16.25 8.44
N ASP A 256 -8.97 -15.44 9.35
CA ASP A 256 -7.61 -14.89 9.28
C ASP A 256 -6.63 -15.87 9.94
N HIS A 257 -5.61 -16.30 9.20
CA HIS A 257 -4.63 -17.29 9.67
C HIS A 257 -3.55 -16.70 10.56
N ARG A 258 -3.49 -15.37 10.69
CA ARG A 258 -2.49 -14.69 11.53
C ARG A 258 -3.00 -14.49 12.95
N THR A 259 -4.29 -14.18 13.08
CA THR A 259 -4.93 -13.82 14.35
C THR A 259 -5.91 -14.87 14.85
N ASP A 260 -6.19 -15.91 14.05
CA ASP A 260 -7.24 -16.91 14.27
C ASP A 260 -8.66 -16.34 14.41
N ALA A 261 -8.87 -15.05 14.11
CA ALA A 261 -10.18 -14.45 14.07
C ALA A 261 -11.01 -15.06 12.93
N GLU A 262 -12.26 -15.43 13.23
CA GLU A 262 -13.16 -16.04 12.24
C GLU A 262 -14.60 -15.53 12.39
N THR A 263 -15.33 -15.55 11.28
CA THR A 263 -16.77 -15.25 11.24
C THR A 263 -17.49 -16.13 10.23
N GLY A 264 -18.69 -16.60 10.60
CA GLY A 264 -19.57 -17.35 9.71
C GLY A 264 -20.32 -16.47 8.70
N ASN A 265 -20.41 -15.17 8.94
CA ASN A 265 -21.17 -14.25 8.09
C ASN A 265 -20.29 -13.69 6.96
N VAL A 266 -20.07 -14.51 5.93
CA VAL A 266 -19.25 -14.13 4.76
C VAL A 266 -19.84 -12.93 4.01
N ALA A 267 -21.17 -12.82 3.93
CA ALA A 267 -21.83 -11.71 3.22
C ALA A 267 -21.48 -10.35 3.84
N LYS A 268 -21.54 -10.25 5.19
CA LYS A 268 -21.16 -9.02 5.90
C LYS A 268 -19.71 -8.64 5.63
N VAL A 269 -18.80 -9.62 5.58
CA VAL A 269 -17.38 -9.37 5.26
C VAL A 269 -17.23 -8.85 3.84
N MET A 270 -17.87 -9.48 2.86
CA MET A 270 -17.83 -9.07 1.45
C MET A 270 -18.50 -7.70 1.19
N ASP A 271 -19.32 -7.23 2.14
CA ASP A 271 -19.97 -5.92 2.12
C ASP A 271 -19.20 -4.84 2.88
N GLY A 272 -17.96 -5.12 3.29
CA GLY A 272 -17.06 -4.14 3.92
C GLY A 272 -16.89 -4.32 5.43
N GLY A 273 -17.56 -5.27 6.08
CA GLY A 273 -17.43 -5.53 7.52
C GLY A 273 -16.13 -6.23 7.91
N ILE A 274 -14.97 -5.62 7.62
CA ILE A 274 -13.63 -6.18 7.86
C ILE A 274 -12.93 -5.62 9.11
N ASP A 275 -13.54 -4.65 9.81
CA ASP A 275 -12.94 -3.98 10.98
C ASP A 275 -12.50 -4.97 12.06
N MET A 276 -13.29 -6.02 12.29
CA MET A 276 -12.95 -7.10 13.23
C MET A 276 -11.57 -7.72 12.94
N PHE A 277 -11.23 -7.92 11.66
CA PHE A 277 -9.94 -8.50 11.27
C PHE A 277 -8.80 -7.49 11.39
N ILE A 278 -9.07 -6.22 11.03
CA ILE A 278 -8.11 -5.12 11.15
C ILE A 278 -7.74 -4.92 12.62
N GLU A 279 -8.74 -4.77 13.50
CA GLU A 279 -8.54 -4.59 14.93
C GLU A 279 -7.78 -5.76 15.56
N ALA A 280 -8.18 -7.00 15.25
CA ALA A 280 -7.50 -8.19 15.74
C ALA A 280 -6.02 -8.22 15.31
N TYR A 281 -5.73 -7.82 14.08
CA TYR A 281 -4.36 -7.76 13.56
C TYR A 281 -3.53 -6.66 14.22
N LEU A 282 -4.10 -5.45 14.39
CA LEU A 282 -3.42 -4.35 15.06
C LEU A 282 -3.08 -4.69 16.52
N ARG A 283 -3.98 -5.40 17.22
CA ARG A 283 -3.72 -5.91 18.57
C ARG A 283 -2.64 -6.99 18.58
N TYR A 284 -2.63 -7.88 17.59
CA TYR A 284 -1.60 -8.92 17.45
C TYR A 284 -0.21 -8.33 17.22
N MET A 285 -0.09 -7.28 16.41
CA MET A 285 1.20 -6.64 16.10
C MET A 285 1.84 -5.89 17.26
N LYS A 286 1.06 -5.46 18.27
CA LYS A 286 1.57 -4.78 19.47
C LYS A 286 1.87 -5.72 20.64
N LYS A 287 1.50 -7.01 20.54
CA LYS A 287 1.90 -8.05 21.50
C LYS A 287 3.30 -8.57 21.18
#